data_AF-A0A0F9MT35-F1
#
_entry.id   AF-A0A0F9MT35-F1
#
_cell.length_a   1.000
_cell.length_b   1.000
_cell.length_c   1.000
_cell.angle_alpha   90.00
_cell.angle_beta   90.00
_cell.angle_gamma   90.00
#
_symmetry.space_group_name_H-M   'P 1'
#
loop_
_entity.id
_entity.type
_entity.pdbx_description
1 polymer ?
#
loop_
_entity_poly.entity_id
_entity_poly.type
_entity_poly.pdbx_seq_one_letter_code
_entity_poly.pdbx_strand_id
1 'polypeptide(L)'
;MTTMSKQLYYALRWRVLERDNFTCRYCGRSAPEVALEVDHVISLSEDGPTSEENLVTSCYSCNRGRGVVLRARREGRIYTPTQKRVGKTEQVIKYLEEHGTGDATTMAGVLKLNRSTISRVLTTDDRIKWYGSDKHRVLYHLG
;
A
#
# COMPACT_ATOMS: atom_id res chain seq x y z
N MET A 1 20.43 -6.03 28.72
CA MET A 1 19.52 -5.86 27.57
C MET A 1 18.60 -7.06 27.53
N THR A 2 17.31 -6.86 27.74
CA THR A 2 16.30 -7.94 27.78
C THR A 2 16.13 -8.50 26.38
N THR A 3 16.48 -9.76 26.15
CA THR A 3 16.25 -10.44 24.87
C THR A 3 14.76 -10.57 24.61
N MET A 4 14.26 -10.10 23.45
CA MET A 4 12.86 -10.33 23.04
C MET A 4 12.56 -11.83 23.03
N SER A 5 11.47 -12.24 23.67
CA SER A 5 11.00 -13.61 23.57
C SER A 5 10.54 -13.91 22.13
N LYS A 6 10.71 -15.16 21.70
CA LYS A 6 10.26 -15.62 20.38
C LYS A 6 8.77 -15.34 20.14
N GLN A 7 7.95 -15.48 21.19
CA GLN A 7 6.51 -15.19 21.15
C GLN A 7 6.24 -13.70 20.90
N LEU A 8 6.95 -12.81 21.60
CA LEU A 8 6.81 -11.36 21.41
C LEU A 8 7.24 -10.93 20.01
N TYR A 9 8.28 -11.56 19.46
CA TYR A 9 8.70 -11.32 18.08
C TYR A 9 7.62 -11.74 17.07
N TYR A 10 6.98 -12.89 17.23
CA TYR A 10 5.90 -13.29 16.32
C TYR A 10 4.70 -12.35 16.38
N ALA A 11 4.31 -11.90 17.58
CA ALA A 11 3.25 -10.90 17.74
C ALA A 11 3.61 -9.57 17.07
N LEU A 12 4.85 -9.11 17.22
CA LEU A 12 5.35 -7.91 16.53
C LEU A 12 5.35 -8.10 15.01
N ARG A 13 5.81 -9.25 14.52
CA ARG A 13 5.81 -9.59 13.09
C ARG A 13 4.40 -9.54 12.51
N TRP A 14 3.43 -10.13 13.21
CA TRP A 14 2.04 -10.11 12.81
C TRP A 14 1.49 -8.68 12.74
N ARG A 15 1.71 -7.87 13.78
CA ARG A 15 1.29 -6.46 13.81
C ARG A 15 1.83 -5.66 12.62
N VAL A 16 3.10 -5.85 12.27
CA VAL A 16 3.70 -5.16 11.11
C VAL A 16 3.04 -5.58 9.80
N LEU A 17 2.76 -6.88 9.62
CA LEU A 17 2.07 -7.40 8.43
C LEU A 17 0.65 -6.87 8.33
N GLU A 18 -0.09 -6.88 9.44
CA GLU A 18 -1.46 -6.39 9.54
C GLU A 18 -1.55 -4.88 9.29
N ARG A 19 -0.68 -4.09 9.93
CA ARG A 19 -0.56 -2.62 9.72
C ARG A 19 -0.35 -2.27 8.25
N ASP A 20 0.47 -3.05 7.57
CA ASP A 20 0.82 -2.85 6.17
C ASP A 20 -0.17 -3.52 5.20
N ASN A 21 -1.29 -4.04 5.71
CA ASN A 21 -2.34 -4.74 4.97
C ASN A 21 -1.79 -5.86 4.09
N PHE A 22 -0.86 -6.65 4.63
CA PHE A 22 -0.19 -7.75 3.94
C PHE A 22 0.31 -7.33 2.55
N THR A 23 0.91 -6.14 2.47
CA THR A 23 1.37 -5.53 1.22
C THR A 23 2.81 -5.03 1.35
N CYS A 24 3.67 -5.44 0.43
CA CYS A 24 5.04 -4.97 0.36
C CYS A 24 5.07 -3.44 0.22
N ARG A 25 5.69 -2.75 1.19
CA ARG A 25 5.73 -1.28 1.21
C ARG A 25 6.68 -0.69 0.19
N TYR A 26 7.54 -1.50 -0.41
CA TYR A 26 8.43 -1.10 -1.49
C TYR A 26 7.73 -1.12 -2.85
N CYS A 27 7.19 -2.26 -3.27
CA CYS A 27 6.63 -2.44 -4.62
C CYS A 27 5.10 -2.47 -4.69
N GLY A 28 4.40 -2.59 -3.57
CA GLY A 28 2.94 -2.63 -3.52
C GLY A 28 2.30 -3.98 -3.88
N ARG A 29 3.07 -5.03 -4.14
CA ARG A 29 2.54 -6.41 -4.29
C ARG A 29 2.13 -6.97 -2.93
N SER A 30 1.08 -7.77 -2.89
CA SER A 30 0.48 -8.30 -1.66
C SER A 30 0.45 -9.82 -1.62
N ALA A 31 0.21 -10.38 -0.44
CA ALA A 31 -0.08 -11.80 -0.32
C ALA A 31 -1.45 -12.14 -0.95
N PRO A 32 -1.65 -13.37 -1.45
CA PRO A 32 -0.68 -14.46 -1.57
C PRO A 32 0.19 -14.39 -2.83
N GLU A 33 0.02 -13.38 -3.70
CA GLU A 33 0.76 -13.23 -4.96
C GLU A 33 2.28 -13.26 -4.77
N VAL A 34 2.77 -12.69 -3.66
CA VAL A 34 4.17 -12.73 -3.26
C VAL A 34 4.33 -13.18 -1.82
N ALA A 35 5.43 -13.89 -1.54
CA ALA A 35 5.86 -14.17 -0.18
C ALA A 35 6.31 -12.88 0.51
N LEU A 36 5.79 -12.64 1.71
CA LEU A 36 6.04 -11.46 2.52
C LEU A 36 6.89 -11.77 3.76
N GLU A 37 7.75 -10.82 4.07
CA GLU A 37 8.67 -10.82 5.19
C GLU A 37 8.59 -9.49 5.94
N VAL A 38 9.06 -9.49 7.18
CA VAL A 38 9.24 -8.26 7.96
C VAL A 38 10.71 -7.91 7.94
N ASP A 39 10.97 -6.64 7.69
CA ASP A 39 12.25 -6.15 7.21
C ASP A 39 12.61 -4.87 7.97
N HIS A 40 13.85 -4.77 8.44
CA HIS A 40 14.32 -3.63 9.21
C HIS A 40 14.57 -2.45 8.28
N VAL A 41 13.98 -1.30 8.55
CA VAL A 41 14.21 -0.09 7.76
C VAL A 41 15.64 0.38 8.01
N ILE A 42 16.03 0.59 9.26
CA ILE A 42 17.43 0.73 9.73
C ILE A 42 17.96 -0.66 10.08
N SER A 43 19.06 -1.06 9.44
CA SER A 43 19.60 -2.42 9.56
C SER A 43 20.10 -2.71 10.97
N LEU A 44 20.09 -3.99 11.37
CA LEU A 44 20.66 -4.42 12.65
C LEU A 44 22.15 -4.10 12.79
N SER A 45 22.90 -4.11 11.68
CA SER A 45 24.32 -3.72 11.66
C SER A 45 24.57 -2.23 11.89
N GLU A 46 23.52 -1.40 11.76
CA GLU A 46 23.54 0.04 12.05
C GLU A 46 22.81 0.32 13.38
N ASP A 47 22.72 -0.68 14.27
CA ASP A 47 22.02 -0.62 15.56
C ASP A 47 20.52 -0.24 15.44
N GLY A 48 19.89 -0.60 14.32
CA GLY A 48 18.46 -0.37 14.10
C GLY A 48 17.59 -1.15 15.11
N PRO A 49 16.61 -0.51 15.77
CA PRO A 49 15.78 -1.18 16.77
C PRO A 49 14.84 -2.21 16.14
N THR A 50 14.54 -3.28 16.86
CA THR A 50 13.46 -4.22 16.48
C THR A 50 12.16 -3.74 17.11
N SER A 51 11.60 -2.67 16.55
CA SER A 51 10.35 -2.06 16.97
C SER A 51 9.41 -1.89 15.78
N GLU A 52 8.11 -1.73 16.03
CA GLU A 52 7.12 -1.66 14.96
C GLU A 52 7.42 -0.51 13.98
N GLU A 53 7.96 0.60 14.49
CA GLU A 53 8.28 1.81 13.74
C GLU A 53 9.48 1.62 12.78
N ASN A 54 10.41 0.73 13.13
CA ASN A 54 11.58 0.41 12.31
C ASN A 54 11.41 -0.88 11.49
N LEU A 55 10.25 -1.54 11.61
CA LEU A 55 9.94 -2.75 10.85
C LEU A 55 8.89 -2.47 9.78
N VAL A 56 9.03 -3.13 8.63
CA VAL A 56 8.13 -2.95 7.49
C VAL A 56 7.89 -4.25 6.74
N THR A 57 6.71 -4.38 6.14
CA THR A 57 6.39 -5.50 5.26
C THR A 57 7.09 -5.35 3.91
N SER A 58 7.82 -6.38 3.51
CA SER A 58 8.63 -6.45 2.30
C SER A 58 8.40 -7.78 1.59
N CYS A 59 8.35 -7.81 0.26
CA CYS A 59 8.35 -9.10 -0.45
C CYS A 59 9.77 -9.62 -0.61
N TYR A 60 9.93 -10.94 -0.74
CA TYR A 60 11.24 -11.60 -0.86
C TYR A 60 12.17 -10.92 -1.88
N SER A 61 11.66 -10.58 -3.08
CA SER A 61 12.47 -9.91 -4.11
C SER A 61 12.90 -8.50 -3.73
N CYS A 62 12.06 -7.74 -3.02
CA CYS A 62 12.42 -6.40 -2.56
C CYS A 62 13.42 -6.46 -1.40
N ASN A 63 13.20 -7.37 -0.45
CA ASN A 63 14.09 -7.58 0.69
C ASN A 63 15.50 -7.98 0.22
N ARG A 64 15.60 -8.93 -0.72
CA ARG A 64 16.89 -9.38 -1.28
C ARG A 64 17.52 -8.38 -2.26
N GLY A 65 16.69 -7.60 -2.96
CA GLY A 65 17.11 -6.55 -3.89
C GLY A 65 17.64 -5.27 -3.21
N ARG A 66 17.67 -5.23 -1.88
CA ARG A 66 18.13 -4.09 -1.07
C ARG A 66 19.57 -3.64 -1.33
N GLY A 67 20.39 -4.41 -2.06
CA GLY A 67 21.70 -3.93 -2.54
C GLY A 67 21.61 -2.67 -3.42
N VAL A 68 20.47 -2.43 -4.09
CA VAL A 68 20.33 -1.34 -5.07
C VAL A 68 19.45 -0.20 -4.57
N VAL A 69 18.43 -0.48 -3.74
CA VAL A 69 17.50 0.55 -3.23
C VAL A 69 18.00 1.17 -1.91
N LEU A 70 18.83 0.49 -1.12
CA LEU A 70 19.44 1.08 0.08
C LEU A 70 20.41 2.23 -0.23
N ARG A 71 20.97 2.35 -1.45
CA ARG A 71 21.77 3.54 -1.81
C ARG A 71 20.95 4.83 -1.83
N ALA A 72 19.63 4.75 -2.02
CA ALA A 72 18.76 5.93 -1.95
C ALA A 72 18.64 6.53 -0.54
N ARG A 73 19.07 5.81 0.53
CA ARG A 73 19.17 6.38 1.89
C ARG A 73 20.27 7.43 2.03
N ARG A 74 21.34 7.42 1.23
CA ARG A 74 22.38 8.46 1.29
C ARG A 74 21.90 9.83 0.79
N GLU A 75 20.74 9.91 0.13
CA GLU A 75 20.19 11.13 -0.46
C GLU A 75 18.95 11.69 0.27
N GLY A 76 18.70 11.30 1.52
CA GLY A 76 17.67 11.97 2.35
C GLY A 76 16.21 11.76 1.93
N ARG A 77 15.88 10.74 1.13
CA ARG A 77 14.49 10.32 0.90
C ARG A 77 13.98 9.48 2.08
N ILE A 78 13.54 10.18 3.11
CA ILE A 78 12.95 9.65 4.34
C ILE A 78 11.85 8.63 4.01
N TYR A 79 11.96 7.41 4.53
CA TYR A 79 10.78 6.58 4.78
C TYR A 79 9.93 7.33 5.80
N THR A 80 8.89 8.02 5.34
CA THR A 80 7.90 8.64 6.22
C THR A 80 6.83 7.58 6.54
N PRO A 81 6.66 7.14 7.80
CA PRO A 81 5.62 6.19 8.19
C PRO A 81 4.19 6.78 8.15
N THR A 82 3.98 7.91 7.50
CA THR A 82 2.74 8.68 7.56
C THR A 82 2.16 8.85 6.17
N GLN A 83 1.36 7.86 5.77
CA GLN A 83 0.08 8.00 5.08
C GLN A 83 -0.35 6.60 4.68
N LYS A 84 -1.55 6.17 5.11
CA LYS A 84 -2.24 5.00 4.56
C LYS A 84 -2.03 5.02 3.04
N ARG A 85 -1.23 4.09 2.50
CA ARG A 85 -1.22 3.89 1.05
C ARG A 85 -2.51 3.15 0.75
N VAL A 86 -3.56 3.94 0.57
CA VAL A 86 -4.87 3.51 0.09
C VAL A 86 -4.61 2.73 -1.20
N GLY A 87 -5.06 1.47 -1.28
CA GLY A 87 -4.84 0.63 -2.46
C GLY A 87 -5.40 1.30 -3.73
N LYS A 88 -4.89 0.94 -4.91
CA LYS A 88 -5.29 1.61 -6.17
C LYS A 88 -6.81 1.60 -6.37
N THR A 89 -7.46 0.49 -6.04
CA THR A 89 -8.93 0.36 -6.04
C THR A 89 -9.59 1.36 -5.08
N GLU A 90 -9.08 1.41 -3.86
CA GLU A 90 -9.62 2.23 -2.79
C GLU A 90 -9.43 3.74 -3.07
N GLN A 91 -8.40 4.12 -3.83
CA GLN A 91 -8.22 5.50 -4.32
C GLN A 91 -9.29 5.88 -5.35
N VAL A 92 -9.67 4.95 -6.22
CA VAL A 92 -10.73 5.14 -7.23
C VAL A 92 -12.09 5.25 -6.55
N ILE A 93 -12.38 4.39 -5.56
CA ILE A 93 -13.62 4.42 -4.79
C ILE A 93 -13.74 5.75 -4.03
N LYS A 94 -12.69 6.13 -3.29
CA LYS A 94 -12.70 7.38 -2.52
C LYS A 94 -12.94 8.60 -3.42
N TYR A 95 -12.33 8.64 -4.61
CA TYR A 95 -12.59 9.71 -5.56
C TYR A 95 -14.07 9.76 -5.95
N LEU A 96 -14.68 8.61 -6.25
CA LEU A 96 -16.08 8.52 -6.65
C LEU A 96 -17.05 8.86 -5.51
N GLU A 97 -16.71 8.50 -4.27
CA GLU A 97 -17.46 8.91 -3.08
C GLU A 97 -17.43 10.43 -2.87
N GLU A 98 -16.26 11.06 -3.10
CA GLU A 98 -16.07 12.50 -2.94
C GLU A 98 -16.64 13.34 -4.10
N HIS A 99 -16.62 12.82 -5.34
CA HIS A 99 -16.92 13.59 -6.55
C HIS A 99 -18.14 13.08 -7.34
N GLY A 100 -18.70 11.91 -6.98
CA GLY A 100 -19.91 11.34 -7.56
C GLY A 100 -19.78 10.73 -8.96
N THR A 101 -18.84 11.17 -9.81
CA THR A 101 -18.58 10.55 -11.12
C THR A 101 -17.19 10.92 -11.65
N GLY A 102 -16.69 10.17 -12.64
CA GLY A 102 -15.43 10.48 -13.31
C GLY A 102 -15.11 9.48 -14.41
N ASP A 103 -14.67 9.98 -15.57
CA ASP A 103 -14.12 9.11 -16.61
C ASP A 103 -12.66 8.76 -16.31
N ALA A 104 -12.19 7.64 -16.85
CA ALA A 104 -10.86 7.12 -16.57
C ALA A 104 -9.71 8.06 -16.98
N THR A 105 -9.93 9.00 -17.90
CA THR A 105 -8.94 10.01 -18.32
C THR A 105 -8.80 11.09 -17.26
N THR A 106 -9.93 11.63 -16.80
CA THR A 106 -9.98 12.62 -15.72
C THR A 106 -9.37 12.05 -14.43
N MET A 107 -9.78 10.84 -14.05
CA MET A 107 -9.27 10.17 -12.85
C MET A 107 -7.77 9.85 -12.94
N ALA A 108 -7.24 9.52 -14.13
CA ALA A 108 -5.81 9.26 -14.30
C ALA A 108 -4.96 10.51 -14.02
N GLY A 109 -5.43 11.68 -14.44
CA GLY A 109 -4.77 12.96 -14.19
C GLY A 109 -4.68 13.31 -12.71
N VAL A 110 -5.78 13.06 -11.97
CA VAL A 110 -5.92 13.38 -10.54
C VAL A 110 -5.20 12.35 -9.67
N LEU A 111 -5.52 11.06 -9.84
CA LEU A 111 -5.04 9.97 -8.98
C LEU A 111 -3.61 9.53 -9.32
N LYS A 112 -3.04 10.00 -10.43
CA LYS A 112 -1.75 9.55 -10.96
C LYS A 112 -1.69 8.02 -11.14
N LEU A 113 -2.82 7.43 -11.50
CA LEU A 113 -2.96 6.00 -11.82
C LEU A 113 -3.05 5.80 -13.34
N ASN A 114 -2.68 4.60 -13.80
CA ASN A 114 -2.86 4.23 -15.21
C ASN A 114 -4.35 4.18 -15.56
N ARG A 115 -4.72 4.79 -16.68
CA ARG A 115 -6.10 4.76 -17.21
C ARG A 115 -6.65 3.33 -17.35
N SER A 116 -5.82 2.37 -17.75
CA SER A 116 -6.21 0.95 -17.82
C SER A 116 -6.49 0.32 -16.45
N THR A 117 -5.78 0.74 -15.41
CA THR A 117 -6.04 0.30 -14.03
C THR A 117 -7.36 0.85 -13.54
N ILE A 118 -7.62 2.15 -13.77
CA ILE A 118 -8.88 2.78 -13.41
C ILE A 118 -10.04 2.14 -14.17
N SER A 119 -9.90 1.94 -15.48
CA SER A 119 -10.91 1.27 -16.29
C SER A 119 -11.24 -0.12 -15.77
N ARG A 120 -10.22 -0.92 -15.42
CA ARG A 120 -10.43 -2.24 -14.83
C ARG A 120 -11.25 -2.12 -13.54
N VAL A 121 -10.83 -1.27 -12.61
CA VAL A 121 -11.53 -1.05 -11.33
C VAL A 121 -12.99 -0.65 -11.54
N LEU A 122 -13.27 0.33 -12.42
CA LEU A 122 -14.63 0.78 -12.74
C LEU A 122 -15.51 -0.33 -13.32
N THR A 123 -14.91 -1.30 -14.00
CA THR A 123 -15.65 -2.40 -14.67
C THR A 123 -15.71 -3.70 -13.87
N THR A 124 -14.82 -3.90 -12.90
CA THR A 124 -14.68 -5.19 -12.19
C THR A 124 -14.99 -5.13 -10.70
N ASP A 125 -14.97 -3.95 -10.07
CA ASP A 125 -15.29 -3.83 -8.65
C ASP A 125 -16.80 -3.64 -8.45
N ASP A 126 -17.44 -4.64 -7.85
CA ASP A 126 -18.88 -4.66 -7.63
C ASP A 126 -19.39 -3.48 -6.80
N ARG A 127 -18.54 -2.82 -6.00
CA ARG A 127 -18.93 -1.66 -5.17
C ARG A 127 -19.16 -0.40 -5.99
N ILE A 128 -18.61 -0.32 -7.20
CA ILE A 128 -18.60 0.89 -8.04
C ILE A 128 -18.90 0.65 -9.51
N LYS A 129 -19.30 -0.57 -9.90
CA LYS A 129 -19.68 -0.90 -11.28
C LYS A 129 -20.76 0.01 -11.87
N TRP A 130 -21.62 0.58 -11.02
CA TRP A 130 -22.67 1.55 -11.38
C TRP A 130 -22.12 2.91 -11.84
N TYR A 131 -20.94 3.32 -11.36
CA TYR A 131 -20.32 4.57 -11.83
C TYR A 131 -19.81 4.47 -13.28
N GLY A 132 -19.57 3.25 -13.77
CA GLY A 132 -19.06 2.99 -15.13
C GLY A 132 -20.14 2.88 -16.22
N SER A 133 -21.42 2.71 -15.87
CA SER A 133 -22.51 2.44 -16.83
C SER A 133 -23.30 3.67 -17.27
N ASP A 134 -23.29 4.76 -16.51
CA ASP A 134 -24.17 5.89 -16.77
C ASP A 134 -23.46 7.09 -17.41
N LYS A 135 -23.55 7.16 -18.75
CA LYS A 135 -23.38 8.42 -19.48
C LYS A 135 -24.54 9.41 -19.23
N HIS A 136 -25.55 9.03 -18.46
CA HIS A 136 -26.64 9.91 -18.06
C HIS A 136 -27.08 9.64 -16.61
N ARG A 137 -26.73 10.56 -15.71
CA ARG A 137 -27.46 10.88 -14.46
C ARG A 137 -27.95 9.67 -13.65
N VAL A 138 -27.24 9.31 -12.59
CA VAL A 138 -27.90 8.74 -11.41
C VAL A 138 -27.39 9.43 -10.15
N LEU A 139 -28.27 10.29 -9.62
CA LEU A 139 -28.20 10.84 -8.28
C LEU A 139 -28.61 9.73 -7.31
N TYR A 140 -27.80 9.44 -6.30
CA TYR A 140 -28.33 8.83 -5.09
C TYR A 140 -28.11 9.80 -3.93
N HIS A 141 -29.24 10.26 -3.40
CA HIS A 141 -29.32 10.98 -2.14
C HIS A 141 -28.65 10.13 -1.05
N LEU A 142 -27.85 10.80 -0.22
CA LEU A 142 -27.52 10.33 1.11
C LEU A 142 -28.84 10.19 1.88
N GLY A 143 -29.21 8.95 2.20
CA GLY A 143 -30.20 8.60 3.21
C GLY A 143 -29.48 7.89 4.35
#